data_AF-A0A1F9GS57-F1
#
_entry.id   AF-A0A1F9GS57-F1
#
_cell.length_a   1.000
_cell.length_b   1.000
_cell.length_c   1.000
_cell.angle_alpha   90.00
_cell.angle_beta   90.00
_cell.angle_gamma   90.00
#
_symmetry.space_group_name_H-M   'P 1'
#
loop_
_entity.id
_entity.type
_entity.pdbx_description
1 polymer ?
#
loop_
_entity_poly.entity_id
_entity_poly.type
_entity_poly.pdbx_seq_one_letter_code
_entity_poly.pdbx_strand_id
1 'polypeptide(L)'
;MSKSLGNVIDAIQFINKNGADLLRLWVASEDYTNDVACSPNILARIAESYRRIRNTCRFILGNLNDFDPSKDILPESELEEIDRLALHQLMTMNNKIRSAYERYDYAVIYHAINNYYTVDLSAFYLDILKDRLYCSAPKDKTRRAAQTTMWHILNITTRLLAPILSFTMEEVWRFFQTRNKEESIHLAQFINPDPKWLNPELEEKWQKISEIRNEVLRALESARNQKMIGHPLEAEVFLELPKDYQTLPNFWKEVLIVSSVQLNKPPKDSLLLKSDKIGGLNIGILPAPGQKCQRCWMRTPEVGTNKVKDLCNRCAEVITGP
;
A
#
# COMPACT_ATOMS: atom_id res chain seq x y z
N MET A 1 31.42 0.31 23.73
CA MET A 1 31.81 -1.03 23.24
C MET A 1 33.24 -1.33 23.69
N SER A 2 33.55 -2.54 24.18
CA SER A 2 34.89 -2.96 24.59
C SER A 2 35.30 -4.27 23.91
N LYS A 3 36.50 -4.30 23.33
CA LYS A 3 37.08 -5.53 22.75
C LYS A 3 37.18 -6.65 23.78
N SER A 4 37.41 -6.33 25.05
CA SER A 4 37.51 -7.33 26.13
C SER A 4 36.17 -7.96 26.53
N LEU A 5 35.04 -7.29 26.25
CA LEU A 5 33.69 -7.78 26.54
C LEU A 5 33.05 -8.48 25.34
N GLY A 6 33.74 -8.57 24.20
CA GLY A 6 33.22 -9.19 22.98
C GLY A 6 32.01 -8.48 22.36
N ASN A 7 31.68 -7.26 22.81
CA ASN A 7 30.49 -6.50 22.39
C ASN A 7 30.82 -5.41 21.36
N VAL A 8 31.90 -5.58 20.59
CA VAL A 8 32.27 -4.67 19.49
C VAL A 8 31.63 -5.18 18.21
N ILE A 9 30.89 -4.31 17.53
CA ILE A 9 30.40 -4.56 16.17
C ILE A 9 31.37 -3.89 15.22
N ASP A 10 32.08 -4.70 14.42
CA ASP A 10 32.96 -4.20 13.37
C ASP A 10 32.12 -3.72 12.18
N ALA A 11 32.25 -2.43 11.85
CA ALA A 11 31.46 -1.81 10.80
C ALA A 11 31.75 -2.40 9.42
N ILE A 12 33.02 -2.72 9.10
CA ILE A 12 33.41 -3.27 7.80
C ILE A 12 32.88 -4.69 7.66
N GLN A 13 33.01 -5.52 8.69
CA GLN A 13 32.45 -6.87 8.70
C GLN A 13 30.92 -6.83 8.53
N PHE A 14 30.24 -5.88 9.20
CA PHE A 14 28.81 -5.70 9.07
C PHE A 14 28.40 -5.28 7.65
N ILE A 15 29.09 -4.31 7.05
CA ILE A 15 28.86 -3.83 5.69
C ILE A 15 29.05 -4.97 4.68
N ASN A 16 30.13 -5.75 4.81
CA ASN A 16 30.40 -6.88 3.92
C ASN A 16 29.31 -7.95 3.99
N LYS A 17 28.69 -8.14 5.16
CA LYS A 17 27.64 -9.14 5.34
C LYS A 17 26.24 -8.65 4.95
N ASN A 18 25.92 -7.40 5.25
CA ASN A 18 24.54 -6.91 5.18
C ASN A 18 24.34 -5.67 4.27
N GLY A 19 25.41 -5.08 3.76
CA GLY A 19 25.38 -3.88 2.94
C GLY A 19 25.46 -2.57 3.74
N ALA A 20 25.99 -1.53 3.09
CA ALA A 20 26.20 -0.22 3.71
C ALA A 20 24.89 0.50 4.05
N ASP A 21 23.88 0.40 3.19
CA ASP A 21 22.58 1.04 3.39
C ASP A 21 21.87 0.56 4.65
N LEU A 22 22.08 -0.71 5.03
CA LEU A 22 21.49 -1.22 6.27
C LEU A 22 22.07 -0.52 7.49
N LEU A 23 23.38 -0.28 7.50
CA LEU A 23 24.05 0.46 8.58
C LEU A 23 23.62 1.92 8.59
N ARG A 24 23.50 2.56 7.41
CA ARG A 24 23.01 3.95 7.28
C ARG A 24 21.58 4.09 7.78
N LEU A 25 20.72 3.10 7.48
CA LEU A 25 19.34 3.09 7.97
C LEU A 25 19.27 2.91 9.48
N TRP A 26 20.15 2.08 10.06
CA TRP A 26 20.27 1.98 11.52
C TRP A 26 20.68 3.34 12.12
N VAL A 27 21.71 3.99 11.60
CA VAL A 27 22.11 5.33 12.06
C VAL A 27 20.95 6.32 12.00
N ALA A 28 20.19 6.32 10.89
CA ALA A 28 19.03 7.18 10.74
C ALA A 28 17.88 6.85 11.71
N SER A 29 17.85 5.66 12.31
CA SER A 29 16.80 5.26 13.25
C SER A 29 17.09 5.62 14.71
N GLU A 30 18.33 5.95 15.04
CA GLU A 30 18.77 6.22 16.42
C GLU A 30 18.68 7.72 16.75
N ASP A 31 18.41 8.02 18.02
CA ASP A 31 18.57 9.36 18.57
C ASP A 31 20.05 9.60 18.91
N TYR A 32 20.75 10.27 18.00
CA TYR A 32 22.19 10.54 18.13
C TYR A 32 22.54 11.58 19.21
N THR A 33 21.55 12.21 19.84
CA THR A 33 21.80 13.13 20.98
C THR A 33 22.11 12.37 22.27
N ASN A 34 21.85 11.06 22.29
CA ASN A 34 22.11 10.14 23.38
C ASN A 34 23.08 9.03 22.96
N ASP A 35 23.51 8.21 23.92
CA ASP A 35 24.26 7.00 23.62
C ASP A 35 23.43 6.05 22.75
N VAL A 36 23.96 5.70 21.57
CA VAL A 36 23.27 4.85 20.60
C VAL A 36 23.48 3.37 20.88
N ALA A 37 22.38 2.61 20.92
CA ALA A 37 22.43 1.18 21.17
C ALA A 37 22.64 0.42 19.85
N CYS A 38 23.63 -0.46 19.81
CA CYS A 38 23.85 -1.34 18.66
C CYS A 38 23.88 -2.80 19.14
N SER A 39 22.87 -3.58 18.74
CA SER A 39 22.78 -5.01 19.06
C SER A 39 22.28 -5.81 17.86
N PRO A 40 22.57 -7.13 17.78
CA PRO A 40 22.06 -7.98 16.71
C PRO A 40 20.53 -7.92 16.54
N ASN A 41 19.78 -7.80 17.65
CA ASN A 41 18.33 -7.70 17.63
C ASN A 41 17.84 -6.38 17.03
N ILE A 42 18.50 -5.26 17.34
CA ILE A 42 18.21 -3.96 16.73
C ILE A 42 18.46 -4.04 15.22
N LEU A 43 19.64 -4.53 14.83
CA LEU A 43 20.03 -4.64 13.42
C LEU A 43 19.10 -5.58 12.62
N ALA A 44 18.61 -6.66 13.24
CA ALA A 44 17.61 -7.54 12.62
C ALA A 44 16.28 -6.83 12.35
N ARG A 45 15.81 -5.96 13.27
CA ARG A 45 14.61 -5.14 13.06
C ARG A 45 14.82 -4.13 11.92
N ILE A 46 15.97 -3.47 11.90
CA ILE A 46 16.33 -2.55 10.80
C ILE A 46 16.38 -3.30 9.45
N ALA A 47 16.88 -4.55 9.43
CA ALA A 47 16.92 -5.37 8.22
C ALA A 47 15.53 -5.69 7.67
N GLU A 48 14.54 -5.86 8.55
CA GLU A 48 13.15 -6.05 8.14
C GLU A 48 12.53 -4.77 7.57
N SER A 49 12.78 -3.62 8.20
CA SER A 49 12.40 -2.31 7.66
C SER A 49 13.03 -2.05 6.28
N TYR A 50 14.33 -2.30 6.13
CA TYR A 50 15.05 -2.18 4.85
C TYR A 50 14.46 -3.09 3.76
N ARG A 51 14.22 -4.36 4.09
CA ARG A 51 13.62 -5.34 3.15
C ARG A 51 12.24 -4.88 2.69
N ARG A 52 11.44 -4.31 3.59
CA ARG A 52 10.12 -3.77 3.27
C ARG A 52 10.21 -2.61 2.29
N ILE A 53 11.07 -1.63 2.56
CA ILE A 53 11.32 -0.51 1.64
C ILE A 53 11.69 -1.04 0.26
N ARG A 54 12.69 -1.93 0.18
CA ARG A 54 13.14 -2.52 -1.09
C ARG A 54 12.02 -3.28 -1.82
N ASN A 55 11.22 -4.07 -1.09
CA ASN A 55 10.11 -4.83 -1.67
C ASN A 55 9.00 -3.92 -2.20
N THR A 56 8.67 -2.84 -1.51
CA THR A 56 7.69 -1.86 -1.96
C THR A 56 8.17 -1.13 -3.21
N CYS A 57 9.43 -0.68 -3.26
CA CYS A 57 10.02 -0.10 -4.47
C CYS A 57 9.98 -1.09 -5.64
N ARG A 58 10.37 -2.36 -5.39
CA ARG A 58 10.32 -3.42 -6.41
C ARG A 58 8.91 -3.68 -6.93
N PHE A 59 7.91 -3.71 -6.04
CA PHE A 59 6.51 -3.88 -6.41
C PHE A 59 6.05 -2.75 -7.33
N ILE A 60 6.35 -1.50 -6.97
CA ILE A 60 5.96 -0.35 -7.78
C ILE A 60 6.67 -0.38 -9.13
N LEU A 61 8.00 -0.58 -9.17
CA LEU A 61 8.76 -0.68 -10.42
C LEU A 61 8.20 -1.78 -11.34
N GLY A 62 7.86 -2.95 -10.79
CA GLY A 62 7.28 -4.05 -11.57
C GLY A 62 5.92 -3.70 -12.18
N ASN A 63 5.13 -2.86 -11.50
CA ASN A 63 3.84 -2.38 -11.98
C ASN A 63 3.93 -1.12 -12.86
N LEU A 64 5.12 -0.56 -13.08
CA LEU A 64 5.36 0.58 -13.96
C LEU A 64 6.11 0.19 -15.25
N ASN A 65 6.32 -1.09 -15.49
CA ASN A 65 7.11 -1.58 -16.63
C ASN A 65 6.55 -1.18 -18.01
N ASP A 66 5.23 -0.97 -18.11
CA ASP A 66 4.50 -0.58 -19.33
C ASP A 66 3.91 0.85 -19.24
N PHE A 67 4.43 1.66 -18.32
CA PHE A 67 3.98 3.03 -18.08
C PHE A 67 4.99 4.03 -18.64
N ASP A 68 4.56 4.83 -19.61
CA ASP A 68 5.34 5.93 -20.18
C ASP A 68 4.89 7.26 -19.56
N PRO A 69 5.67 7.88 -18.65
CA PRO A 69 5.29 9.13 -18.01
C PRO A 69 5.19 10.32 -18.99
N SER A 70 5.64 10.17 -20.24
CA SER A 70 5.42 11.18 -21.26
C SER A 70 3.99 11.18 -21.82
N LYS A 71 3.24 10.08 -21.69
CA LYS A 71 1.94 9.88 -22.34
C LYS A 71 0.84 9.39 -21.40
N ASP A 72 1.21 8.60 -20.39
CA ASP A 72 0.25 7.84 -19.58
C ASP A 72 -0.10 8.54 -18.25
N ILE A 73 0.62 9.61 -17.86
CA ILE A 73 0.27 10.39 -16.66
C ILE A 73 -1.11 11.03 -16.86
N LEU A 74 -2.02 10.76 -15.92
CA LEU A 74 -3.34 11.36 -15.87
C LEU A 74 -3.37 12.59 -14.94
N PRO A 75 -4.22 13.59 -15.22
CA PRO A 75 -4.46 14.69 -14.30
C PRO A 75 -5.19 14.19 -13.04
N GLU A 76 -5.03 14.91 -11.92
CA GLU A 76 -5.63 14.55 -10.62
C GLU A 76 -7.15 14.31 -10.70
N SER A 77 -7.87 15.10 -11.51
CA SER A 77 -9.32 14.97 -11.71
C SER A 77 -9.75 13.64 -12.35
N GLU A 78 -8.81 12.91 -12.95
CA GLU A 78 -9.05 11.60 -13.57
C GLU A 78 -8.56 10.43 -12.70
N LEU A 79 -8.05 10.73 -11.50
CA LEU A 79 -7.63 9.71 -10.54
C LEU A 79 -8.82 9.24 -9.69
N GLU A 80 -8.82 7.95 -9.36
CA GLU A 80 -9.81 7.42 -8.44
C GLU A 80 -9.67 8.06 -7.06
N GLU A 81 -10.74 8.01 -6.27
CA GLU A 81 -10.74 8.63 -4.94
C GLU A 81 -9.62 8.08 -4.04
N ILE A 82 -9.37 6.77 -4.08
CA ILE A 82 -8.29 6.12 -3.32
C ILE A 82 -6.89 6.52 -3.82
N ASP A 83 -6.76 6.85 -5.11
CA ASP A 83 -5.52 7.33 -5.70
C ASP A 83 -5.20 8.75 -5.20
N ARG A 84 -6.22 9.62 -5.12
CA ARG A 84 -6.09 10.96 -4.55
C ARG A 84 -5.78 10.93 -3.04
N LEU A 85 -6.37 9.99 -2.30
CA LEU A 85 -6.00 9.76 -0.90
C LEU A 85 -4.51 9.41 -0.75
N ALA A 86 -3.99 8.50 -1.58
CA ALA A 86 -2.59 8.12 -1.52
C ALA A 86 -1.64 9.30 -1.84
N LEU A 87 -2.06 10.23 -2.72
CA LEU A 87 -1.34 11.48 -2.98
C LEU A 87 -1.40 12.46 -1.80
N HIS A 88 -2.55 12.57 -1.11
CA HIS A 88 -2.65 13.34 0.14
C HIS A 88 -1.67 12.81 1.19
N GLN A 89 -1.68 11.50 1.44
CA GLN A 89 -0.80 10.84 2.41
C GLN A 89 0.68 10.99 2.04
N LEU A 90 1.02 10.87 0.74
CA LEU A 90 2.36 11.15 0.22
C LEU A 90 2.78 12.59 0.54
N MET A 91 1.90 13.57 0.35
CA MET A 91 2.20 14.97 0.61
C MET A 91 2.40 15.25 2.11
N THR A 92 1.55 14.68 2.98
CA THR A 92 1.70 14.77 4.43
C THR A 92 3.03 14.17 4.90
N MET A 93 3.39 12.99 4.39
CA MET A 93 4.66 12.33 4.68
C MET A 93 5.86 13.14 4.14
N ASN A 94 5.80 13.63 2.90
CA ASN A 94 6.82 14.48 2.30
C ASN A 94 7.12 15.71 3.17
N ASN A 95 6.08 16.42 3.60
CA ASN A 95 6.23 17.62 4.42
C ASN A 95 6.90 17.29 5.76
N LYS A 96 6.47 16.19 6.40
CA LYS A 96 7.09 15.70 7.64
C LYS A 96 8.57 15.38 7.48
N ILE A 97 8.95 14.65 6.42
CA ILE A 97 10.35 14.28 6.15
C ILE A 97 11.18 15.52 5.82
N ARG A 98 10.69 16.43 4.98
CA ARG A 98 11.43 17.65 4.62
C ARG A 98 11.71 18.52 5.85
N SER A 99 10.72 18.75 6.69
CA SER A 99 10.92 19.49 7.95
C SER A 99 11.86 18.78 8.92
N ALA A 100 11.94 17.44 8.88
CA ALA A 100 12.88 16.68 9.69
C ALA A 100 14.32 16.81 9.18
N TYR A 101 14.54 16.81 7.86
CA TYR A 101 15.85 17.10 7.26
C TYR A 101 16.38 18.49 7.66
N GLU A 102 15.53 19.53 7.64
CA GLU A 102 15.89 20.91 8.07
C GLU A 102 16.38 20.98 9.53
N ARG A 103 15.93 20.05 10.38
CA ARG A 103 16.29 19.97 11.80
C ARG A 103 17.30 18.87 12.11
N TYR A 104 17.84 18.19 11.09
CA TYR A 104 18.74 17.04 11.24
C TYR A 104 18.13 15.87 12.04
N ASP A 105 16.80 15.76 12.07
CA ASP A 105 16.07 14.75 12.85
C ASP A 105 15.80 13.49 12.01
N TYR A 106 16.83 12.66 11.83
CA TYR A 106 16.75 11.48 10.97
C TYR A 106 15.84 10.38 11.52
N ALA A 107 15.71 10.27 12.85
CA ALA A 107 14.82 9.31 13.50
C ALA A 107 13.36 9.56 13.08
N VAL A 108 12.93 10.83 13.02
CA VAL A 108 11.61 11.17 12.50
C VAL A 108 11.44 10.75 11.04
N ILE A 109 12.47 10.86 10.21
CA ILE A 109 12.44 10.39 8.80
C ILE A 109 12.25 8.88 8.74
N TYR A 110 13.06 8.13 9.51
CA TYR A 110 12.97 6.67 9.60
C TYR A 110 11.56 6.22 10.04
N HIS A 111 10.99 6.83 11.07
CA HIS A 111 9.66 6.46 11.54
C HIS A 111 8.55 6.86 10.55
N ALA A 112 8.66 8.05 9.94
CA ALA A 112 7.69 8.52 8.95
C ALA A 112 7.64 7.60 7.72
N ILE A 113 8.80 7.25 7.16
CA ILE A 113 8.83 6.38 5.97
C ILE A 113 8.36 4.96 6.29
N ASN A 114 8.76 4.39 7.44
CA ASN A 114 8.36 3.03 7.79
C ASN A 114 6.87 2.93 8.06
N ASN A 115 6.28 3.93 8.72
CA ASN A 115 4.83 3.99 8.91
C ASN A 115 4.12 4.09 7.55
N TYR A 116 4.52 5.04 6.71
CA TYR A 116 3.92 5.25 5.40
C TYR A 116 4.01 4.00 4.50
N TYR A 117 5.20 3.40 4.39
CA TYR A 117 5.40 2.21 3.58
C TYR A 117 4.60 1.01 4.10
N THR A 118 4.45 0.88 5.43
CA THR A 118 3.77 -0.25 6.04
C THR A 118 2.25 -0.11 6.01
N VAL A 119 1.74 0.98 6.56
CA VAL A 119 0.33 1.16 6.89
C VAL A 119 -0.42 1.69 5.68
N ASP A 120 -0.01 2.87 5.20
CA ASP A 120 -0.74 3.62 4.17
C ASP A 120 -0.54 2.98 2.79
N LEU A 121 0.70 2.56 2.50
CA LEU A 121 1.07 2.09 1.17
C LEU A 121 0.89 0.58 1.01
N SER A 122 1.64 -0.25 1.74
CA SER A 122 1.67 -1.70 1.47
C SER A 122 0.44 -2.45 1.99
N ALA A 123 -0.01 -2.19 3.21
CA ALA A 123 -1.14 -2.90 3.84
C ALA A 123 -2.52 -2.37 3.42
N PHE A 124 -2.55 -1.23 2.73
CA PHE A 124 -3.77 -0.56 2.32
C PHE A 124 -3.79 -0.30 0.82
N TYR A 125 -3.14 0.77 0.35
CA TYR A 125 -3.25 1.20 -1.05
C TYR A 125 -2.84 0.10 -2.05
N LEU A 126 -1.59 -0.35 -2.01
CA LEU A 126 -1.06 -1.33 -2.97
C LEU A 126 -1.74 -2.70 -2.88
N ASP A 127 -2.30 -3.06 -1.72
CA ASP A 127 -3.03 -4.31 -1.55
C ASP A 127 -4.40 -4.27 -2.26
N ILE A 128 -5.13 -3.16 -2.07
CA ILE A 128 -6.42 -2.90 -2.73
C ILE A 128 -6.23 -2.84 -4.27
N LEU A 129 -5.12 -2.28 -4.73
CA LEU A 129 -4.90 -2.07 -6.17
C LEU A 129 -4.61 -3.34 -6.98
N LYS A 130 -4.26 -4.47 -6.36
CA LYS A 130 -3.80 -5.67 -7.09
C LYS A 130 -4.79 -6.16 -8.14
N ASP A 131 -6.07 -6.14 -7.83
CA ASP A 131 -7.11 -6.56 -8.78
C ASP A 131 -7.09 -5.67 -10.03
N ARG A 132 -7.10 -4.35 -9.85
CA ARG A 132 -7.02 -3.36 -10.94
C ARG A 132 -5.72 -3.44 -11.72
N LEU A 133 -4.58 -3.59 -11.05
CA LEU A 133 -3.27 -3.65 -11.69
C LEU A 133 -3.07 -4.89 -12.55
N TYR A 134 -3.59 -6.05 -12.10
CA TYR A 134 -3.35 -7.35 -12.73
C TYR A 134 -4.48 -7.80 -13.66
N CYS A 135 -5.71 -7.35 -13.41
CA CYS A 135 -6.89 -7.84 -14.12
C CYS A 135 -7.47 -6.85 -15.12
N SER A 136 -7.24 -5.54 -14.99
CA SER A 136 -7.68 -4.57 -16.00
C SER A 136 -6.86 -4.69 -17.30
N ALA A 137 -7.40 -4.17 -18.40
CA ALA A 137 -6.67 -4.09 -19.65
C ALA A 137 -5.44 -3.15 -19.51
N PRO A 138 -4.37 -3.34 -20.30
CA PRO A 138 -3.16 -2.53 -20.17
C PRO A 138 -3.38 -1.01 -20.25
N LYS A 139 -4.29 -0.58 -21.13
CA LYS A 139 -4.66 0.83 -21.33
C LYS A 139 -5.92 1.26 -20.59
N ASP A 140 -6.40 0.43 -19.66
CA ASP A 140 -7.56 0.78 -18.84
C ASP A 140 -7.27 2.06 -18.05
N LYS A 141 -8.24 2.99 -18.05
CA LYS A 141 -8.07 4.31 -17.43
C LYS A 141 -7.82 4.20 -15.94
N THR A 142 -8.54 3.31 -15.25
CA THR A 142 -8.40 3.13 -13.80
C THR A 142 -7.03 2.51 -13.47
N ARG A 143 -6.51 1.60 -14.31
CA ARG A 143 -5.13 1.10 -14.20
C ARG A 143 -4.10 2.21 -14.42
N ARG A 144 -4.30 3.09 -15.41
CA ARG A 144 -3.40 4.24 -15.63
C ARG A 144 -3.45 5.26 -14.49
N ALA A 145 -4.60 5.46 -13.85
CA ALA A 145 -4.71 6.26 -12.63
C ALA A 145 -3.85 5.68 -11.49
N ALA A 146 -3.95 4.36 -11.27
CA ALA A 146 -3.12 3.63 -10.32
C ALA A 146 -1.62 3.83 -10.56
N GLN A 147 -1.20 3.66 -11.82
CA GLN A 147 0.20 3.78 -12.23
C GLN A 147 0.70 5.23 -12.11
N THR A 148 -0.14 6.21 -12.43
CA THR A 148 0.18 7.64 -12.26
C THR A 148 0.51 7.93 -10.79
N THR A 149 -0.34 7.48 -9.86
CA THR A 149 -0.12 7.68 -8.43
C THR A 149 1.10 6.93 -7.92
N MET A 150 1.28 5.66 -8.29
CA MET A 150 2.48 4.88 -7.95
C MET A 150 3.76 5.52 -8.49
N TRP A 151 3.71 6.10 -9.69
CA TRP A 151 4.83 6.82 -10.28
C TRP A 151 5.22 8.05 -9.43
N HIS A 152 4.25 8.85 -9.01
CA HIS A 152 4.50 9.98 -8.10
C HIS A 152 5.08 9.53 -6.77
N ILE A 153 4.49 8.49 -6.16
CA ILE A 153 4.99 7.90 -4.89
C ILE A 153 6.44 7.48 -5.04
N LEU A 154 6.79 6.72 -6.08
CA LEU A 154 8.15 6.24 -6.26
C LEU A 154 9.13 7.39 -6.56
N ASN A 155 8.75 8.35 -7.40
CA ASN A 155 9.60 9.51 -7.73
C ASN A 155 9.97 10.31 -6.47
N ILE A 156 8.97 10.63 -5.65
CA ILE A 156 9.16 11.45 -4.45
C ILE A 156 9.90 10.65 -3.38
N THR A 157 9.48 9.42 -3.08
CA THR A 157 10.10 8.63 -2.02
C THR A 157 11.54 8.23 -2.34
N THR A 158 11.87 7.95 -3.61
CA THR A 158 13.25 7.65 -4.04
C THR A 158 14.19 8.83 -3.76
N ARG A 159 13.73 10.06 -4.05
CA ARG A 159 14.48 11.29 -3.77
C ARG A 159 14.64 11.53 -2.28
N LEU A 160 13.55 11.41 -1.51
CA LEU A 160 13.56 11.61 -0.06
C LEU A 160 14.48 10.61 0.67
N LEU A 161 14.61 9.38 0.15
CA LEU A 161 15.42 8.33 0.75
C LEU A 161 16.87 8.30 0.28
N ALA A 162 17.22 8.94 -0.84
CA ALA A 162 18.57 8.90 -1.41
C ALA A 162 19.69 9.34 -0.44
N PRO A 163 19.50 10.35 0.44
CA PRO A 163 20.52 10.70 1.42
C PRO A 163 20.81 9.61 2.46
N ILE A 164 19.84 8.72 2.74
CA ILE A 164 19.97 7.65 3.74
C ILE A 164 20.36 6.33 3.06
N LEU A 165 19.60 5.92 2.05
CA LEU A 165 19.73 4.65 1.33
C LEU A 165 20.40 4.86 -0.03
N SER A 166 21.64 5.34 -0.01
CA SER A 166 22.30 5.89 -1.19
C SER A 166 22.49 4.88 -2.32
N PHE A 167 22.81 3.63 -1.99
CA PHE A 167 23.00 2.59 -3.01
C PHE A 167 21.67 2.06 -3.54
N THR A 168 20.71 1.85 -2.65
CA THR A 168 19.41 1.28 -3.00
C THR A 168 18.59 2.27 -3.81
N MET A 169 18.61 3.57 -3.48
CA MET A 169 17.90 4.57 -4.26
C MET A 169 18.55 4.83 -5.61
N GLU A 170 19.88 4.71 -5.73
CA GLU A 170 20.55 4.71 -7.03
C GLU A 170 20.13 3.51 -7.89
N GLU A 171 20.05 2.31 -7.28
CA GLU A 171 19.54 1.11 -7.98
C GLU A 171 18.09 1.30 -8.44
N VAL A 172 17.19 1.78 -7.56
CA VAL A 172 15.81 2.10 -7.92
C VAL A 172 15.76 3.14 -9.05
N TRP A 173 16.59 4.18 -8.95
CA TRP A 173 16.66 5.24 -9.95
C TRP A 173 17.01 4.70 -11.32
N ARG A 174 17.98 3.77 -11.44
CA ARG A 174 18.35 3.16 -12.72
C ARG A 174 17.15 2.54 -13.45
N PHE A 175 16.23 1.90 -12.73
CA PHE A 175 15.03 1.28 -13.30
C PHE A 175 13.83 2.23 -13.42
N PHE A 176 13.83 3.33 -12.68
CA PHE A 176 12.73 4.31 -12.70
C PHE A 176 12.76 5.16 -13.98
N GLN A 177 11.60 5.35 -14.61
CA GLN A 177 11.45 6.17 -15.81
C GLN A 177 10.80 7.51 -15.46
N THR A 178 11.40 8.62 -15.87
CA THR A 178 10.87 9.98 -15.69
C THR A 178 11.37 10.90 -16.80
N ARG A 179 10.66 12.00 -17.04
CA ARG A 179 11.15 13.08 -17.92
C ARG A 179 12.36 13.77 -17.29
N ASN A 180 13.30 14.22 -18.12
CA ASN A 180 14.52 14.95 -17.70
C ASN A 180 15.26 14.24 -16.56
N LYS A 181 15.44 12.93 -16.72
CA LYS A 181 16.07 12.07 -15.71
C LYS A 181 17.56 12.37 -15.65
N GLU A 182 18.02 12.84 -14.50
CA GLU A 182 19.45 12.97 -14.19
C GLU A 182 20.13 11.60 -14.21
N GLU A 183 21.43 11.57 -14.50
CA GLU A 183 22.22 10.33 -14.57
C GLU A 183 22.18 9.54 -13.26
N SER A 184 22.22 10.24 -12.13
CA SER A 184 22.16 9.68 -10.78
C SER A 184 21.09 10.36 -9.94
N ILE A 185 20.49 9.62 -9.00
CA ILE A 185 19.53 10.20 -8.05
C ILE A 185 20.18 11.29 -7.19
N HIS A 186 21.49 11.19 -6.98
CA HIS A 186 22.27 12.12 -6.15
C HIS A 186 22.55 13.46 -6.83
N LEU A 187 22.25 13.58 -8.12
CA LEU A 187 22.24 14.84 -8.87
C LEU A 187 20.84 15.48 -8.89
N ALA A 188 19.82 14.74 -8.47
CA ALA A 188 18.44 15.13 -8.61
C ALA A 188 17.93 15.84 -7.34
N GLN A 189 17.14 16.90 -7.51
CA GLN A 189 16.62 17.68 -6.38
C GLN A 189 15.41 17.01 -5.72
N PHE A 190 15.10 17.39 -4.47
CA PHE A 190 13.81 17.06 -3.88
C PHE A 190 12.69 17.78 -4.64
N ILE A 191 11.64 17.04 -4.98
CA ILE A 191 10.46 17.59 -5.64
C ILE A 191 9.50 18.11 -4.57
N ASN A 192 8.88 19.25 -4.85
CA ASN A 192 7.70 19.70 -4.10
C ASN A 192 6.46 19.08 -4.77
N PRO A 193 5.69 18.23 -4.06
CA PRO A 193 4.39 17.76 -4.56
C PRO A 193 3.45 18.92 -4.89
N ASP A 194 2.46 18.69 -5.75
CA ASP A 194 1.43 19.70 -6.04
C ASP A 194 0.62 19.98 -4.76
N PRO A 195 0.54 21.24 -4.28
CA PRO A 195 -0.22 21.59 -3.10
C PRO A 195 -1.69 21.16 -3.13
N LYS A 196 -2.27 20.98 -4.32
CA LYS A 196 -3.65 20.53 -4.51
C LYS A 196 -3.92 19.12 -3.98
N TRP A 197 -2.89 18.29 -3.85
CA TRP A 197 -3.03 16.94 -3.31
C TRP A 197 -3.39 16.93 -1.82
N LEU A 198 -3.19 18.03 -1.09
CA LEU A 198 -3.68 18.12 0.29
C LEU A 198 -5.20 18.25 0.32
N ASN A 199 -5.86 17.15 0.65
CA ASN A 199 -7.30 17.10 0.88
C ASN A 199 -7.64 16.50 2.27
N PRO A 200 -7.68 17.32 3.34
CA PRO A 200 -8.00 16.85 4.69
C PRO A 200 -9.41 16.28 4.85
N GLU A 201 -10.40 16.81 4.11
CA GLU A 201 -11.78 16.30 4.14
C GLU A 201 -11.85 14.88 3.58
N LEU A 202 -11.09 14.61 2.51
CA LEU A 202 -10.95 13.28 1.95
C LEU A 202 -10.29 12.32 2.96
N GLU A 203 -9.23 12.75 3.62
CA GLU A 203 -8.56 11.95 4.66
C GLU A 203 -9.53 11.61 5.81
N GLU A 204 -10.31 12.57 6.33
CA GLU A 204 -11.31 12.31 7.38
C GLU A 204 -12.36 11.27 6.94
N LYS A 205 -12.85 11.40 5.70
CA LYS A 205 -13.76 10.42 5.11
C LYS A 205 -13.14 9.02 5.06
N TRP A 206 -11.87 8.91 4.64
CA TRP A 206 -11.17 7.63 4.51
C TRP A 206 -10.72 7.05 5.85
N GLN A 207 -10.58 7.86 6.89
CA GLN A 207 -10.40 7.37 8.26
C GLN A 207 -11.65 6.59 8.71
N LYS A 208 -12.85 7.13 8.51
CA LYS A 208 -14.12 6.42 8.77
C LYS A 208 -14.23 5.10 8.00
N ILE A 209 -13.81 5.10 6.73
CA ILE A 209 -13.77 3.89 5.88
C ILE A 209 -12.79 2.86 6.44
N SER A 210 -11.60 3.31 6.87
CA SER A 210 -10.56 2.46 7.43
C SER A 210 -10.97 1.84 8.77
N GLU A 211 -11.71 2.58 9.60
CA GLU A 211 -12.30 2.06 10.84
C GLU A 211 -13.25 0.90 10.56
N ILE A 212 -14.19 1.06 9.63
CA ILE A 212 -15.08 -0.03 9.19
C ILE A 212 -14.27 -1.20 8.62
N ARG A 213 -13.31 -0.92 7.73
CA ARG A 213 -12.45 -1.97 7.13
C ARG A 213 -11.77 -2.81 8.21
N ASN A 214 -11.23 -2.19 9.25
CA ASN A 214 -10.58 -2.90 10.34
C ASN A 214 -11.55 -3.85 11.06
N GLU A 215 -12.79 -3.43 11.30
CA GLU A 215 -13.83 -4.28 11.90
C GLU A 215 -14.20 -5.46 10.98
N VAL A 216 -14.31 -5.21 9.67
CA VAL A 216 -14.59 -6.27 8.68
C VAL A 216 -13.44 -7.26 8.58
N LEU A 217 -12.19 -6.81 8.60
CA LEU A 217 -11.03 -7.70 8.58
C LEU A 217 -11.02 -8.63 9.81
N ARG A 218 -11.45 -8.15 10.99
CA ARG A 218 -11.64 -9.00 12.18
C ARG A 218 -12.76 -10.04 11.97
N ALA A 219 -13.86 -9.65 11.34
CA ALA A 219 -14.96 -10.57 11.02
C ALA A 219 -14.54 -11.64 10.00
N LEU A 220 -13.79 -11.25 8.96
CA LEU A 220 -13.23 -12.18 7.96
C LEU A 220 -12.26 -13.17 8.59
N GLU A 221 -11.42 -12.72 9.52
CA GLU A 221 -10.50 -13.61 10.25
C GLU A 221 -11.24 -14.60 11.15
N SER A 222 -12.33 -14.17 11.81
CA SER A 222 -13.21 -15.07 12.55
C SER A 222 -13.84 -16.14 11.63
N ALA A 223 -14.34 -15.72 10.46
CA ALA A 223 -14.90 -16.64 9.47
C ALA A 223 -13.86 -17.64 8.94
N ARG A 224 -12.60 -17.23 8.76
CA ARG A 224 -11.48 -18.12 8.42
C ARG A 224 -11.20 -19.16 9.50
N ASN A 225 -11.14 -18.73 10.77
CA ASN A 225 -10.92 -19.62 11.91
C ASN A 225 -12.04 -20.66 12.06
N GLN A 226 -13.27 -20.29 11.69
CA GLN A 226 -14.43 -21.18 11.65
C GLN A 226 -14.50 -22.02 10.36
N LYS A 227 -13.49 -21.94 9.49
CA LYS A 227 -13.41 -22.66 8.21
C LYS A 227 -14.59 -22.38 7.25
N MET A 228 -15.25 -21.24 7.42
CA MET A 228 -16.35 -20.80 6.54
C MET A 228 -15.82 -20.31 5.18
N ILE A 229 -14.64 -19.67 5.21
CA ILE A 229 -13.91 -19.18 4.03
C ILE A 229 -12.42 -19.48 4.21
N GLY A 230 -11.68 -19.69 3.12
CA GLY A 230 -10.22 -19.80 3.12
C GLY A 230 -9.51 -18.49 2.76
N HIS A 231 -10.11 -17.68 1.90
CA HIS A 231 -9.57 -16.40 1.41
C HIS A 231 -10.63 -15.29 1.45
N PRO A 232 -10.28 -14.00 1.67
CA PRO A 232 -11.27 -12.89 1.66
C PRO A 232 -12.12 -12.82 0.39
N LEU A 233 -11.52 -13.13 -0.76
CA LEU A 233 -12.25 -13.22 -2.04
C LEU A 233 -13.29 -14.35 -2.08
N GLU A 234 -13.34 -15.24 -1.09
CA GLU A 234 -14.40 -16.24 -0.95
C GLU A 234 -15.56 -15.74 -0.10
N ALA A 235 -15.54 -14.49 0.37
CA ALA A 235 -16.56 -13.90 1.23
C ALA A 235 -17.54 -12.99 0.46
N GLU A 236 -18.80 -13.08 0.87
CA GLU A 236 -19.81 -12.04 0.73
C GLU A 236 -20.01 -11.36 2.08
N VAL A 237 -19.90 -10.04 2.10
CA VAL A 237 -19.97 -9.22 3.32
C VAL A 237 -21.28 -8.43 3.33
N PHE A 238 -22.02 -8.53 4.42
CA PHE A 238 -23.21 -7.74 4.69
C PHE A 238 -22.84 -6.65 5.70
N LEU A 239 -23.04 -5.38 5.35
CA LEU A 239 -22.73 -4.23 6.18
C LEU A 239 -24.00 -3.44 6.49
N GLU A 240 -24.45 -3.53 7.73
CA GLU A 240 -25.46 -2.62 8.28
C GLU A 240 -24.72 -1.44 8.91
N LEU A 241 -24.64 -0.34 8.15
CA LEU A 241 -23.93 0.87 8.55
C LEU A 241 -24.78 1.75 9.49
N PRO A 242 -24.19 2.31 10.55
CA PRO A 242 -24.85 3.34 11.35
C PRO A 242 -25.07 4.61 10.53
N LYS A 243 -26.03 5.46 10.95
CA LYS A 243 -26.48 6.63 10.18
C LYS A 243 -25.35 7.53 9.69
N ASP A 244 -24.36 7.78 10.53
CA ASP A 244 -23.23 8.68 10.23
C ASP A 244 -22.30 8.15 9.12
N TYR A 245 -22.46 6.89 8.72
CA TYR A 245 -21.63 6.20 7.73
C TYR A 245 -22.42 5.84 6.45
N GLN A 246 -23.73 6.09 6.42
CA GLN A 246 -24.59 5.74 5.27
C GLN A 246 -24.33 6.60 4.03
N THR A 247 -23.70 7.76 4.19
CA THR A 247 -23.30 8.65 3.08
C THR A 247 -21.98 8.24 2.43
N LEU A 248 -21.30 7.20 2.96
CA LEU A 248 -20.05 6.73 2.39
C LEU A 248 -20.29 6.04 1.03
N PRO A 249 -19.35 6.16 0.07
CA PRO A 249 -19.56 5.67 -1.28
C PRO A 249 -19.48 4.14 -1.35
N ASN A 250 -20.05 3.56 -2.43
CA ASN A 250 -20.17 2.13 -2.60
C ASN A 250 -18.98 1.47 -3.31
N PHE A 251 -17.76 1.64 -2.77
CA PHE A 251 -16.55 0.94 -3.26
C PHE A 251 -15.99 -0.09 -2.25
N TRP A 252 -16.85 -0.55 -1.33
CA TRP A 252 -16.49 -1.48 -0.27
C TRP A 252 -15.90 -2.78 -0.77
N LYS A 253 -16.38 -3.30 -1.89
CA LYS A 253 -15.89 -4.54 -2.49
C LYS A 253 -14.37 -4.51 -2.73
N GLU A 254 -13.87 -3.40 -3.28
CA GLU A 254 -12.45 -3.21 -3.56
C GLU A 254 -11.66 -2.97 -2.26
N VAL A 255 -12.15 -2.07 -1.40
CA VAL A 255 -11.49 -1.70 -0.14
C VAL A 255 -11.34 -2.89 0.82
N LEU A 256 -12.34 -3.78 0.84
CA LEU A 256 -12.38 -4.97 1.69
C LEU A 256 -11.71 -6.19 1.05
N ILE A 257 -11.46 -6.15 -0.27
CA ILE A 257 -10.84 -7.25 -1.03
C ILE A 257 -11.70 -8.52 -0.91
N VAL A 258 -12.99 -8.39 -1.18
CA VAL A 258 -14.00 -9.47 -1.10
C VAL A 258 -14.78 -9.57 -2.41
N SER A 259 -15.49 -10.69 -2.62
CA SER A 259 -16.20 -10.90 -3.88
C SER A 259 -17.52 -10.16 -3.99
N SER A 260 -18.19 -9.92 -2.86
CA SER A 260 -19.49 -9.25 -2.81
C SER A 260 -19.63 -8.45 -1.52
N VAL A 261 -20.30 -7.31 -1.60
CA VAL A 261 -20.71 -6.50 -0.45
C VAL A 261 -22.17 -6.09 -0.63
N GLN A 262 -22.96 -6.26 0.43
CA GLN A 262 -24.36 -5.85 0.50
C GLN A 262 -24.53 -4.83 1.64
N LEU A 263 -25.05 -3.64 1.34
CA LEU A 263 -25.31 -2.59 2.34
C LEU A 263 -26.70 -2.76 2.95
N ASN A 264 -26.88 -3.82 3.74
CA ASN A 264 -28.14 -4.13 4.41
C ASN A 264 -27.89 -4.98 5.67
N LYS A 265 -28.98 -5.35 6.33
CA LYS A 265 -28.93 -6.16 7.56
C LYS A 265 -28.37 -7.57 7.29
N PRO A 266 -27.40 -8.05 8.09
CA PRO A 266 -26.90 -9.41 8.01
C PRO A 266 -28.00 -10.49 8.05
N PRO A 267 -27.95 -11.50 7.15
CA PRO A 267 -28.80 -12.68 7.20
C PRO A 267 -28.65 -13.47 8.51
N LYS A 268 -29.69 -14.22 8.90
CA LYS A 268 -29.69 -15.00 10.15
C LYS A 268 -28.67 -16.15 10.18
N ASP A 269 -28.34 -16.69 9.00
CA ASP A 269 -27.39 -17.77 8.77
C ASP A 269 -25.95 -17.26 8.55
N SER A 270 -25.74 -15.94 8.51
CA SER A 270 -24.41 -15.36 8.42
C SER A 270 -23.65 -15.42 9.74
N LEU A 271 -22.32 -15.44 9.66
CA LEU A 271 -21.49 -15.15 10.81
C LEU A 271 -21.62 -13.68 11.15
N LEU A 272 -22.35 -13.39 12.23
CA LEU A 272 -22.62 -12.04 12.69
C LEU A 272 -21.54 -11.57 13.67
N LEU A 273 -20.91 -10.44 13.37
CA LEU A 273 -20.08 -9.68 14.28
C LEU A 273 -20.72 -8.30 14.47
N LYS A 274 -20.90 -7.90 15.73
CA LYS A 274 -21.28 -6.53 16.10
C LYS A 274 -20.02 -5.79 16.51
N SER A 275 -19.83 -4.57 16.00
CA SER A 275 -18.67 -3.78 16.39
C SER A 275 -18.84 -3.27 17.82
N ASP A 276 -17.84 -3.51 18.67
CA ASP A 276 -17.73 -2.90 20.00
C ASP A 276 -17.23 -1.45 19.93
N LYS A 277 -16.61 -1.06 18.80
CA LYS A 277 -16.00 0.27 18.60
C LYS A 277 -16.94 1.24 17.90
N ILE A 278 -17.70 0.75 16.93
CA ILE A 278 -18.60 1.53 16.09
C ILE A 278 -20.03 1.12 16.43
N GLY A 279 -20.67 1.89 17.31
CA GLY A 279 -22.04 1.63 17.74
C GLY A 279 -23.00 1.54 16.55
N GLY A 280 -23.74 0.43 16.45
CA GLY A 280 -24.71 0.20 15.38
C GLY A 280 -24.14 -0.39 14.09
N LEU A 281 -22.84 -0.68 14.01
CA LEU A 281 -22.25 -1.42 12.90
C LEU A 281 -22.43 -2.94 13.11
N ASN A 282 -23.19 -3.57 12.21
CA ASN A 282 -23.32 -5.04 12.16
C ASN A 282 -22.71 -5.58 10.86
N ILE A 283 -21.90 -6.62 11.00
CA ILE A 283 -21.13 -7.24 9.91
C ILE A 283 -21.55 -8.70 9.81
N GLY A 284 -22.09 -9.10 8.66
CA GLY A 284 -22.41 -10.48 8.33
C GLY A 284 -21.42 -11.04 7.33
N ILE A 285 -20.91 -12.25 7.55
CA ILE A 285 -20.07 -12.96 6.58
C ILE A 285 -20.78 -14.23 6.11
N LEU A 286 -20.83 -14.41 4.80
CA LEU A 286 -21.22 -15.66 4.14
C LEU A 286 -20.17 -16.05 3.08
N PRO A 287 -20.10 -17.32 2.67
CA PRO A 287 -19.38 -17.69 1.45
C PRO A 287 -19.99 -16.99 0.22
N ALA A 288 -19.14 -16.39 -0.62
CA ALA A 288 -19.57 -15.69 -1.81
C ALA A 288 -20.21 -16.65 -2.83
N PRO A 289 -21.33 -16.22 -3.46
CA PRO A 289 -22.06 -17.06 -4.41
C PRO A 289 -21.29 -17.26 -5.72
N GLY A 290 -21.68 -18.29 -6.47
CA GLY A 290 -21.11 -18.62 -7.76
C GLY A 290 -19.76 -19.32 -7.69
N GLN A 291 -18.98 -19.25 -8.77
CA GLN A 291 -17.72 -19.97 -8.92
C GLN A 291 -16.52 -19.01 -8.99
N LYS A 292 -15.32 -19.53 -8.68
CA LYS A 292 -14.07 -18.77 -8.73
C LYS A 292 -13.66 -18.51 -10.18
N CYS A 293 -13.46 -17.24 -10.53
CA CYS A 293 -12.80 -16.84 -11.77
C CYS A 293 -11.31 -17.20 -11.71
N GLN A 294 -10.80 -17.95 -12.69
CA GLN A 294 -9.41 -18.40 -12.66
C GLN A 294 -8.38 -17.30 -12.92
N ARG A 295 -8.82 -16.11 -13.38
CA ARG A 295 -7.94 -14.95 -13.62
C ARG A 295 -7.89 -13.99 -12.42
N CYS A 296 -9.01 -13.40 -12.01
CA CYS A 296 -9.05 -12.44 -10.90
C CYS A 296 -9.33 -13.06 -9.53
N TRP A 297 -9.64 -14.37 -9.48
CA TRP A 297 -9.97 -15.12 -8.25
C TRP A 297 -11.24 -14.69 -7.52
N MET A 298 -11.92 -13.65 -8.00
CA MET A 298 -13.26 -13.28 -7.55
C MET A 298 -14.24 -14.43 -7.79
N ARG A 299 -15.16 -14.62 -6.85
CA ARG A 299 -16.29 -15.53 -6.96
C ARG A 299 -17.49 -14.74 -7.47
N THR A 300 -18.05 -15.19 -8.60
CA THR A 300 -19.23 -14.54 -9.19
C THR A 300 -20.15 -15.59 -9.77
N PRO A 301 -21.48 -15.40 -9.73
CA PRO A 301 -22.45 -16.26 -10.42
C PRO A 301 -22.26 -16.31 -11.95
N GLU A 302 -21.56 -15.34 -12.52
CA GLU A 302 -21.32 -15.21 -13.97
C GLU A 302 -20.28 -16.18 -14.53
N VAL A 303 -19.44 -16.77 -13.66
CA VAL A 303 -18.46 -17.76 -14.13
C VAL A 303 -19.21 -18.97 -14.68
N GLY A 304 -18.93 -19.31 -15.94
CA GLY A 304 -19.61 -20.38 -16.69
C GLY A 304 -20.73 -19.91 -17.60
N THR A 305 -21.14 -18.63 -17.57
CA THR A 305 -22.24 -18.10 -18.39
C THR A 305 -21.79 -17.46 -19.70
N ASN A 306 -20.53 -17.03 -19.80
CA ASN A 306 -19.95 -16.44 -21.00
C ASN A 306 -19.14 -17.46 -21.83
N LYS A 307 -18.59 -17.01 -22.99
CA LYS A 307 -17.84 -17.86 -23.93
C LYS A 307 -16.61 -18.52 -23.30
N VAL A 308 -16.01 -17.91 -22.26
CA VAL A 308 -14.82 -18.43 -21.57
C VAL A 308 -15.24 -18.93 -20.19
N LYS A 309 -15.61 -20.22 -20.13
CA LYS A 309 -16.32 -20.83 -19.00
C LYS A 309 -15.67 -20.63 -17.62
N ASP A 310 -14.35 -20.55 -17.53
CA ASP A 310 -13.64 -20.44 -16.25
C ASP A 310 -13.43 -18.99 -15.77
N LEU A 311 -13.97 -18.00 -16.48
CA LEU A 311 -13.77 -16.57 -16.22
C LEU A 311 -15.09 -15.82 -15.97
N CYS A 312 -15.02 -14.78 -15.14
CA CYS A 312 -16.09 -13.79 -15.04
C CYS A 312 -16.14 -12.89 -16.28
N ASN A 313 -17.25 -12.18 -16.48
CA ASN A 313 -17.47 -11.38 -17.69
C ASN A 313 -16.36 -10.33 -17.92
N ARG A 314 -15.99 -9.59 -16.87
CA ARG A 314 -14.87 -8.63 -16.90
C ARG A 314 -13.57 -9.26 -17.38
N CYS A 315 -13.23 -10.45 -16.87
CA CYS A 315 -11.99 -11.10 -17.24
C CYS A 315 -12.04 -11.69 -18.64
N ALA A 316 -13.18 -12.21 -19.08
CA ALA A 316 -13.39 -12.70 -20.43
C ALA A 316 -13.22 -11.57 -21.46
N GLU A 317 -13.84 -10.42 -21.23
CA GLU A 317 -13.75 -9.25 -22.12
C GLU A 317 -12.29 -8.77 -22.30
N VAL A 318 -11.52 -8.69 -21.20
CA VAL A 318 -10.12 -8.25 -21.26
C VAL A 318 -9.25 -9.19 -22.10
N ILE A 319 -9.52 -10.49 -22.11
CA ILE A 319 -8.70 -11.46 -22.88
C ILE A 319 -9.19 -11.63 -24.32
N THR A 320 -10.48 -11.45 -24.60
CA THR A 320 -11.02 -11.57 -25.96
C THR A 320 -10.88 -10.28 -26.74
N GLY A 321 -10.64 -9.16 -26.06
CA GLY A 321 -10.80 -7.82 -26.62
C GLY A 321 -12.28 -7.42 -26.68
N PRO A 322 -12.55 -6.10 -26.79
CA PRO A 322 -13.88 -5.59 -27.10
C PRO A 322 -14.39 -6.07 -28.47
#